data_AF-A0AA39ZH21-F1
#
_entry.id   AF-A0AA39ZH21-F1
#
_cell.length_a   1.000
_cell.length_b   1.000
_cell.length_c   1.000
_cell.angle_alpha   90.00
_cell.angle_beta   90.00
_cell.angle_gamma   90.00
#
_symmetry.space_group_name_H-M   'P 1'
#
loop_
_entity.id
_entity.type
_entity.pdbx_description
1 polymer ?
#
loop_
_entity_poly.entity_id
_entity_poly.type
_entity_poly.pdbx_seq_one_letter_code
_entity_poly.pdbx_strand_id
1 'polypeptide(L)'
;MSNASPLVASPAATAPRPATPAANGVPSQPPPVDTVPVANGHAVHPHENRPAPAPPSAAAMTGKKGKQKKPEPTEASKLIAQRISQLELDAAGEKDQEAEIEREVRKANRELHNQTSRMNDLQKIDHLTKRCSDLLAEMKRHERESIKNKKRGDQLQKDKDNTRTELNKTTSLKEKLEKLCRELQKENNKLKNENKTLSDTQIRSQQTWDERYSGLLRRMDDQQEEKDNPRKQVVDMNTEKFFRERFKSMIDQYELRELHFHSQMRTKELEVQYNLARFEREKKNYEAELTRSRQLNAQVQTFSQTESELRHQLNVYVEKFKQVEDTLNNSNELFMTFRKEMEDMSKKTKRLERENETLKRKHDHVNSNILKMAEERTKNLTEVEDLKKKVDKLNGIIRQMQQQGRGIPQGLTNPVENGYAEGDLEGDESEYEDEYDEGEEDEEVSDDGDEYDDETEDELQQQQPQPYGPERPPPAPAATTATTNGHR
;
A
#
# COMPACT_ATOMS: atom_id res chain seq x y z
N MET A 1 -8.78 -89.20 -44.07
CA MET A 1 -8.34 -88.32 -45.18
C MET A 1 -8.24 -86.92 -44.60
N SER A 2 -7.05 -86.58 -44.08
CA SER A 2 -6.02 -85.74 -44.73
C SER A 2 -6.33 -84.26 -44.46
N ASN A 3 -5.46 -83.36 -44.01
CA ASN A 3 -4.01 -83.31 -43.75
C ASN A 3 -3.81 -81.99 -42.93
N ALA A 4 -3.07 -81.97 -41.82
CA ALA A 4 -1.61 -81.71 -41.68
C ALA A 4 -1.25 -80.28 -41.22
N SER A 5 -0.84 -80.14 -39.94
CA SER A 5 0.47 -79.66 -39.40
C SER A 5 1.26 -78.48 -40.05
N PRO A 6 2.27 -77.84 -39.38
CA PRO A 6 2.63 -77.78 -37.93
C PRO A 6 3.29 -76.45 -37.39
N LEU A 7 3.69 -76.47 -36.10
CA LEU A 7 4.92 -75.95 -35.44
C LEU A 7 5.39 -74.48 -35.65
N VAL A 8 5.60 -73.73 -34.53
CA VAL A 8 6.90 -73.11 -34.13
C VAL A 8 6.90 -72.86 -32.60
N ALA A 9 8.04 -73.12 -31.95
CA ALA A 9 8.31 -72.98 -30.51
C ALA A 9 9.34 -71.86 -30.19
N SER A 10 9.23 -71.31 -28.97
CA SER A 10 10.25 -70.66 -28.10
C SER A 10 10.88 -69.30 -28.50
N PRO A 11 11.48 -68.51 -27.57
CA PRO A 11 11.85 -68.84 -26.18
C PRO A 11 11.45 -67.83 -25.07
N ALA A 12 11.56 -68.30 -23.82
CA ALA A 12 11.51 -67.52 -22.60
C ALA A 12 12.79 -66.69 -22.39
N ALA A 13 12.62 -65.42 -21.98
CA ALA A 13 13.70 -64.53 -21.60
C ALA A 13 13.80 -64.45 -20.06
N THR A 14 14.94 -64.89 -19.54
CA THR A 14 15.38 -64.77 -18.15
C THR A 14 16.00 -63.38 -17.94
N ALA A 15 15.61 -62.66 -16.89
CA ALA A 15 16.28 -61.45 -16.44
C ALA A 15 16.26 -61.33 -14.89
N PRO A 16 17.23 -60.62 -14.28
CA PRO A 16 17.97 -61.16 -13.12
C PRO A 16 17.55 -60.58 -11.75
N ARG A 17 17.91 -61.34 -10.70
CA ARG A 17 17.92 -60.90 -9.29
C ARG A 17 19.01 -59.85 -9.04
N PRO A 18 18.76 -58.79 -8.25
CA PRO A 18 19.82 -57.93 -7.73
C PRO A 18 20.49 -58.54 -6.49
N ALA A 19 21.80 -58.35 -6.43
CA ALA A 19 22.73 -58.88 -5.44
C ALA A 19 22.68 -58.15 -4.10
N THR A 20 22.82 -58.90 -3.02
CA THR A 20 23.16 -58.42 -1.66
C THR A 20 24.64 -58.11 -1.57
N PRO A 21 25.07 -56.96 -1.02
CA PRO A 21 26.46 -56.76 -0.62
C PRO A 21 26.68 -57.25 0.82
N ALA A 22 27.69 -58.10 0.99
CA ALA A 22 28.30 -58.40 2.27
C ALA A 22 29.23 -57.24 2.67
N ALA A 23 29.18 -56.82 3.94
CA ALA A 23 30.17 -55.92 4.53
C ALA A 23 30.56 -56.45 5.92
N ASN A 24 31.78 -56.98 6.00
CA ASN A 24 32.55 -57.12 7.23
C ASN A 24 33.12 -55.75 7.62
N GLY A 25 33.04 -55.39 8.90
CA GLY A 25 33.71 -54.20 9.43
C GLY A 25 33.36 -53.92 10.89
N VAL A 26 34.16 -54.45 11.80
CA VAL A 26 34.27 -54.00 13.21
C VAL A 26 35.30 -52.86 13.23
N PRO A 27 35.04 -51.72 13.93
CA PRO A 27 35.81 -51.49 15.15
C PRO A 27 35.06 -50.78 16.29
N SER A 28 35.34 -51.28 17.50
CA SER A 28 35.76 -50.56 18.71
C SER A 28 34.89 -49.46 19.34
N GLN A 29 34.48 -49.79 20.56
CA GLN A 29 33.76 -49.04 21.59
C GLN A 29 34.70 -48.05 22.35
N PRO A 30 34.23 -46.86 22.77
CA PRO A 30 34.83 -46.10 23.87
C PRO A 30 34.01 -46.22 25.17
N PRO A 31 34.62 -45.97 26.36
CA PRO A 31 34.08 -46.36 27.67
C PRO A 31 33.06 -45.35 28.24
N PRO A 32 32.30 -45.71 29.30
CA PRO A 32 31.32 -44.83 29.90
C PRO A 32 31.98 -43.85 30.88
N VAL A 33 31.49 -42.61 30.89
CA VAL A 33 31.80 -41.59 31.91
C VAL A 33 30.57 -41.32 32.76
N ASP A 34 30.86 -41.19 34.06
CA ASP A 34 29.96 -41.04 35.18
C ASP A 34 28.93 -39.92 35.04
N THR A 35 27.69 -40.20 35.46
CA THR A 35 26.70 -39.17 35.79
C THR A 35 26.35 -39.25 37.27
N VAL A 36 26.63 -38.14 37.94
CA VAL A 36 26.37 -37.82 39.34
C VAL A 36 24.85 -37.71 39.58
N PRO A 37 24.29 -38.16 40.73
CA PRO A 37 22.87 -38.03 41.00
C PRO A 37 22.56 -36.65 41.59
N VAL A 38 21.58 -35.93 41.02
CA VAL A 38 20.91 -34.82 41.69
C VAL A 38 19.47 -35.25 41.95
N ALA A 39 19.19 -35.40 43.24
CA ALA A 39 17.88 -35.63 43.80
C ALA A 39 16.93 -34.45 43.50
N ASN A 40 15.68 -34.74 43.17
CA ASN A 40 14.61 -33.80 43.48
C ASN A 40 13.33 -34.55 43.88
N GLY A 41 12.81 -34.15 45.04
CA GLY A 41 11.84 -34.88 45.83
C GLY A 41 10.45 -34.97 45.21
N HIS A 42 9.83 -36.13 45.43
CA HIS A 42 8.39 -36.32 45.34
C HIS A 42 7.72 -35.62 46.54
N ALA A 43 6.94 -34.57 46.26
CA ALA A 43 5.93 -34.07 47.18
C ALA A 43 4.57 -34.64 46.74
N VAL A 44 4.02 -35.49 47.60
CA VAL A 44 2.67 -36.06 47.53
C VAL A 44 1.67 -34.97 47.92
N HIS A 45 0.80 -34.55 46.99
CA HIS A 45 -0.38 -33.75 47.31
C HIS A 45 -1.63 -34.65 47.34
N PRO A 46 -2.46 -34.57 48.41
CA PRO A 46 -3.64 -35.40 48.56
C PRO A 46 -4.81 -34.90 47.70
N HIS A 47 -5.56 -35.87 47.17
CA HIS A 47 -6.85 -35.69 46.52
C HIS A 47 -7.84 -34.99 47.46
N GLU A 48 -8.26 -33.77 47.13
CA GLU A 48 -9.50 -33.17 47.65
C GLU A 48 -10.65 -33.46 46.68
N ASN A 49 -11.62 -34.22 47.18
CA ASN A 49 -12.95 -34.39 46.58
C ASN A 49 -13.71 -33.06 46.67
N ARG A 50 -14.01 -32.44 45.53
CA ARG A 50 -14.99 -31.34 45.44
C ARG A 50 -16.08 -31.68 44.43
N PRO A 51 -17.38 -31.61 44.78
CA PRO A 51 -18.46 -31.90 43.84
C PRO A 51 -18.68 -30.75 42.85
N ALA A 52 -19.14 -31.12 41.66
CA ALA A 52 -19.48 -30.23 40.55
C ALA A 52 -20.64 -29.26 40.89
N PRO A 53 -20.68 -28.04 40.33
CA PRO A 53 -21.79 -27.12 40.53
C PRO A 53 -22.99 -27.53 39.67
N ALA A 54 -24.16 -27.61 40.29
CA ALA A 54 -25.46 -27.84 39.67
C ALA A 54 -25.98 -26.59 38.90
N PRO A 55 -26.88 -26.74 37.92
CA PRO A 55 -27.38 -25.64 37.10
C PRO A 55 -28.50 -24.87 37.84
N PRO A 56 -28.69 -23.55 37.61
CA PRO A 56 -29.82 -22.85 38.19
C PRO A 56 -31.10 -23.10 37.39
N SER A 57 -32.15 -23.37 38.14
CA SER A 57 -33.53 -23.65 37.72
C SER A 57 -34.23 -22.43 37.12
N ALA A 58 -35.20 -22.72 36.26
CA ALA A 58 -36.14 -21.79 35.67
C ALA A 58 -37.03 -21.11 36.73
N ALA A 59 -37.22 -19.80 36.58
CA ALA A 59 -38.35 -19.08 37.13
C ALA A 59 -38.95 -18.22 36.02
N ALA A 60 -40.21 -18.48 35.69
CA ALA A 60 -41.05 -17.62 34.88
C ALA A 60 -41.62 -16.49 35.76
N MET A 61 -41.65 -15.25 35.26
CA MET A 61 -42.87 -14.43 35.13
C MET A 61 -42.58 -13.01 34.58
N THR A 62 -43.27 -12.71 33.47
CA THR A 62 -43.96 -11.45 33.12
C THR A 62 -43.22 -10.11 33.04
N GLY A 63 -43.28 -9.47 31.85
CA GLY A 63 -43.71 -8.07 31.76
C GLY A 63 -42.83 -7.02 31.05
N LYS A 64 -43.13 -6.80 29.75
CA LYS A 64 -43.15 -5.52 29.00
C LYS A 64 -41.86 -4.74 28.61
N LYS A 65 -41.90 -4.36 27.33
CA LYS A 65 -41.34 -3.18 26.60
C LYS A 65 -39.92 -3.25 26.02
N GLY A 66 -39.90 -3.59 24.73
CA GLY A 66 -39.28 -2.80 23.65
C GLY A 66 -37.86 -2.27 23.85
N LYS A 67 -36.87 -2.99 23.32
CA LYS A 67 -35.59 -2.40 22.90
C LYS A 67 -35.06 -3.17 21.70
N GLN A 68 -34.93 -2.47 20.56
CA GLN A 68 -34.33 -2.99 19.34
C GLN A 68 -32.94 -3.56 19.66
N LYS A 69 -32.76 -4.84 19.38
CA LYS A 69 -31.47 -5.53 19.44
C LYS A 69 -30.70 -5.11 18.18
N LYS A 70 -29.66 -4.27 18.34
CA LYS A 70 -28.68 -4.03 17.28
C LYS A 70 -28.03 -5.37 16.89
N PRO A 71 -27.79 -5.65 15.60
CA PRO A 71 -27.12 -6.87 15.18
C PRO A 71 -25.67 -6.87 15.73
N GLU A 72 -25.17 -8.04 16.13
CA GLU A 72 -23.79 -8.19 16.56
C GLU A 72 -22.82 -7.73 15.47
N PRO A 73 -21.73 -7.03 15.83
CA PRO A 73 -20.75 -6.58 14.86
C PRO A 73 -20.02 -7.79 14.30
N THR A 74 -20.26 -8.06 13.01
CA THR A 74 -19.47 -8.99 12.20
C THR A 74 -17.99 -8.66 12.32
N GLU A 75 -17.12 -9.66 12.19
CA GLU A 75 -15.66 -9.50 12.27
C GLU A 75 -15.12 -8.40 11.35
N ALA A 76 -15.78 -8.21 10.19
CA ALA A 76 -15.55 -7.09 9.26
C ALA A 76 -15.86 -5.71 9.88
N SER A 77 -16.95 -5.57 10.65
CA SER A 77 -17.27 -4.32 11.35
C SER A 77 -16.26 -3.99 12.45
N LYS A 78 -15.65 -5.01 13.08
CA LYS A 78 -14.56 -4.82 14.04
C LYS A 78 -13.28 -4.34 13.35
N LEU A 79 -12.93 -4.92 12.20
CA LEU A 79 -11.77 -4.49 11.40
C LEU A 79 -11.94 -3.07 10.85
N ILE A 80 -13.13 -2.71 10.40
CA ILE A 80 -13.45 -1.35 9.94
C ILE A 80 -13.35 -0.37 11.11
N ALA A 81 -13.95 -0.69 12.27
CA ALA A 81 -13.84 0.15 13.46
C ALA A 81 -12.39 0.31 13.93
N GLN A 82 -11.58 -0.75 13.86
CA GLN A 82 -10.16 -0.70 14.19
C GLN A 82 -9.37 0.16 13.20
N ARG A 83 -9.69 0.11 11.90
CA ARG A 83 -9.04 0.95 10.88
C ARG A 83 -9.43 2.42 11.01
N ILE A 84 -10.69 2.70 11.31
CA ILE A 84 -11.17 4.06 11.61
C ILE A 84 -10.46 4.60 12.85
N SER A 85 -10.41 3.82 13.95
CA SER A 85 -9.71 4.23 15.16
C SER A 85 -8.21 4.45 14.95
N GLN A 86 -7.56 3.67 14.07
CA GLN A 86 -6.16 3.88 13.70
C GLN A 86 -5.98 5.20 12.93
N LEU A 87 -6.84 5.46 11.93
CA LEU A 87 -6.77 6.69 11.13
C LEU A 87 -7.07 7.95 11.97
N GLU A 88 -7.99 7.84 12.94
CA GLU A 88 -8.29 8.92 13.89
C GLU A 88 -7.10 9.19 14.84
N LEU A 89 -6.40 8.14 15.29
CA LEU A 89 -5.17 8.27 16.08
C LEU A 89 -4.04 8.89 15.26
N ASP A 90 -3.88 8.48 14.00
CA ASP A 90 -2.86 9.00 13.10
C ASP A 90 -3.12 10.50 12.82
N ALA A 91 -4.37 10.88 12.53
CA ALA A 91 -4.77 12.27 12.33
C ALA A 91 -4.62 13.14 13.60
N ALA A 92 -4.91 12.57 14.78
CA ALA A 92 -4.64 13.25 16.04
C ALA A 92 -3.13 13.47 16.26
N GLY A 93 -2.29 12.50 15.88
CA GLY A 93 -0.83 12.61 15.94
C GLY A 93 -0.26 13.65 14.98
N GLU A 94 -0.80 13.74 13.76
CA GLU A 94 -0.42 14.79 12.78
C GLU A 94 -0.79 16.18 13.29
N LYS A 95 -1.99 16.33 13.86
CA LYS A 95 -2.43 17.61 14.44
C LYS A 95 -1.58 18.05 15.63
N ASP A 96 -1.16 17.11 16.48
CA ASP A 96 -0.25 17.38 17.59
C ASP A 96 1.16 17.75 17.09
N GLN A 97 1.64 17.12 16.01
CA GLN A 97 2.92 17.48 15.38
C GLN A 97 2.88 18.88 14.78
N GLU A 98 1.80 19.24 14.08
CA GLU A 98 1.63 20.56 13.48
C GLU A 98 1.55 21.66 14.54
N ALA A 99 0.81 21.41 15.63
CA ALA A 99 0.76 22.32 16.78
C ALA A 99 2.13 22.50 17.47
N GLU A 100 2.96 21.47 17.50
CA GLU A 100 4.31 21.55 18.05
C GLU A 100 5.26 22.33 17.12
N ILE A 101 5.18 22.11 15.80
CA ILE A 101 5.91 22.90 14.80
C ILE A 101 5.57 24.39 14.94
N GLU A 102 4.29 24.72 15.07
CA GLU A 102 3.84 26.10 15.22
C GLU A 102 4.36 26.76 16.51
N ARG A 103 4.46 25.99 17.61
CA ARG A 103 5.09 26.46 18.86
C ARG A 103 6.58 26.73 18.69
N GLU A 104 7.29 25.83 18.01
CA GLU A 104 8.73 25.94 17.80
C GLU A 104 9.06 27.12 16.87
N VAL A 105 8.23 27.36 15.83
CA VAL A 105 8.31 28.55 14.97
C VAL A 105 8.07 29.83 15.77
N ARG A 106 7.01 29.89 16.58
CA ARG A 106 6.72 31.06 17.45
C ARG A 106 7.81 31.31 18.49
N LYS A 107 8.54 30.27 18.92
CA LYS A 107 9.67 30.37 19.84
C LYS A 107 10.93 30.86 19.12
N ALA A 108 11.22 30.32 17.93
CA ALA A 108 12.32 30.75 17.10
C ALA A 108 12.21 32.22 16.67
N ASN A 109 11.01 32.68 16.31
CA ASN A 109 10.76 34.09 15.97
C ASN A 109 10.97 35.03 17.16
N ARG A 110 10.51 34.64 18.37
CA ARG A 110 10.76 35.42 19.59
C ARG A 110 12.25 35.50 19.94
N GLU A 111 12.96 34.39 19.81
CA GLU A 111 14.41 34.33 20.05
C GLU A 111 15.18 35.20 19.05
N LEU A 112 14.82 35.12 17.76
CA LEU A 112 15.42 35.94 16.69
C LEU A 112 15.21 37.43 16.96
N HIS A 113 13.99 37.83 17.32
CA HIS A 113 13.65 39.22 17.62
C HIS A 113 14.42 39.74 18.85
N ASN A 114 14.52 38.93 19.91
CA ASN A 114 15.32 39.29 21.10
C ASN A 114 16.80 39.47 20.80
N GLN A 115 17.38 38.64 19.92
CA GLN A 115 18.79 38.71 19.54
C GLN A 115 19.11 39.89 18.63
N THR A 116 18.18 40.26 17.74
CA THR A 116 18.35 41.37 16.79
C THR A 116 17.94 42.74 17.34
N SER A 117 17.10 42.78 18.39
CA SER A 117 16.56 44.01 19.01
C SER A 117 17.62 45.01 19.49
N ARG A 118 18.83 44.56 19.83
CA ARG A 118 19.91 45.40 20.41
C ARG A 118 21.07 45.64 19.43
N MET A 119 20.96 45.12 18.21
CA MET A 119 21.99 45.24 17.18
C MET A 119 21.73 46.46 16.31
N ASN A 120 22.80 47.10 15.81
CA ASN A 120 22.66 48.07 14.73
C ASN A 120 22.44 47.35 13.38
N ASP A 121 22.07 48.06 12.33
CA ASP A 121 21.64 47.43 11.08
C ASP A 121 22.75 46.60 10.41
N LEU A 122 24.01 47.05 10.50
CA LEU A 122 25.15 46.29 9.99
C LEU A 122 25.38 44.98 10.77
N GLN A 123 25.26 45.01 12.10
CA GLN A 123 25.35 43.82 12.95
C GLN A 123 24.19 42.85 12.76
N LYS A 124 22.98 43.37 12.49
CA LYS A 124 21.81 42.54 12.15
C LYS A 124 22.03 41.80 10.84
N ILE A 125 22.51 42.49 9.81
CA ILE A 125 22.80 41.89 8.50
C ILE A 125 23.83 40.76 8.65
N ASP A 126 24.95 40.99 9.34
CA ASP A 126 25.96 39.96 9.58
C ASP A 126 25.41 38.77 10.38
N HIS A 127 24.63 39.03 11.43
CA HIS A 127 24.04 37.99 12.26
C HIS A 127 23.01 37.16 11.50
N LEU A 128 22.12 37.80 10.74
CA LEU A 128 21.11 37.12 9.91
C LEU A 128 21.77 36.31 8.79
N THR A 129 22.76 36.87 8.10
CA THR A 129 23.52 36.16 7.05
C THR A 129 24.18 34.90 7.59
N LYS A 130 24.81 34.99 8.78
CA LYS A 130 25.42 33.85 9.45
C LYS A 130 24.37 32.82 9.90
N ARG A 131 23.26 33.28 10.48
CA ARG A 131 22.13 32.43 10.91
C ARG A 131 21.52 31.67 9.73
N CYS A 132 21.29 32.33 8.60
CA CYS A 132 20.77 31.71 7.38
C CYS A 132 21.75 30.68 6.81
N SER A 133 23.05 30.97 6.83
CA SER A 133 24.09 30.03 6.40
C SER A 133 24.16 28.78 7.28
N ASP A 134 24.09 28.96 8.60
CA ASP A 134 24.09 27.86 9.58
C ASP A 134 22.83 27.01 9.44
N LEU A 135 21.65 27.63 9.29
CA LEU A 135 20.37 26.93 9.04
C LEU A 135 20.42 26.12 7.74
N LEU A 136 20.96 26.67 6.66
CA LEU A 136 21.13 25.94 5.39
C LEU A 136 22.04 24.71 5.57
N ALA A 137 23.14 24.86 6.31
CA ALA A 137 24.07 23.77 6.59
C ALA A 137 23.42 22.67 7.44
N GLU A 138 22.64 23.03 8.46
CA GLU A 138 21.88 22.09 9.27
C GLU A 138 20.77 21.38 8.47
N MET A 139 20.05 22.11 7.63
CA MET A 139 19.00 21.55 6.78
C MET A 139 19.58 20.51 5.81
N LYS A 140 20.72 20.80 5.17
CA LYS A 140 21.49 19.82 4.37
C LYS A 140 22.02 18.64 5.19
N ARG A 141 22.40 18.84 6.46
CA ARG A 141 22.80 17.75 7.37
C ARG A 141 21.62 16.83 7.65
N HIS A 142 20.46 17.40 8.00
CA HIS A 142 19.22 16.66 8.27
C HIS A 142 18.71 15.91 7.04
N GLU A 143 18.83 16.49 5.85
CA GLU A 143 18.47 15.81 4.60
C GLU A 143 19.32 14.54 4.38
N ARG A 144 20.65 14.64 4.55
CA ARG A 144 21.55 13.47 4.45
C ARG A 144 21.23 12.41 5.51
N GLU A 145 20.91 12.83 6.72
CA GLU A 145 20.55 11.93 7.82
C GLU A 145 19.20 11.25 7.58
N SER A 146 18.22 11.98 7.05
CA SER A 146 16.93 11.44 6.60
C SER A 146 17.12 10.36 5.53
N ILE A 147 17.97 10.60 4.53
CA ILE A 147 18.30 9.60 3.50
C ILE A 147 18.96 8.36 4.12
N LYS A 148 19.88 8.53 5.07
CA LYS A 148 20.51 7.41 5.79
C LYS A 148 19.49 6.62 6.61
N ASN A 149 18.61 7.31 7.33
CA ASN A 149 17.56 6.69 8.14
C ASN A 149 16.54 5.94 7.28
N LYS A 150 16.16 6.50 6.11
CA LYS A 150 15.32 5.82 5.12
C LYS A 150 15.97 4.52 4.65
N LYS A 151 17.25 4.56 4.23
CA LYS A 151 18.01 3.35 3.83
C LYS A 151 18.10 2.32 4.96
N ARG A 152 18.30 2.76 6.21
CA ARG A 152 18.32 1.88 7.38
C ARG A 152 16.95 1.25 7.64
N GLY A 153 15.87 2.02 7.46
CA GLY A 153 14.49 1.53 7.53
C GLY A 153 14.22 0.44 6.51
N ASP A 154 14.59 0.68 5.24
CA ASP A 154 14.43 -0.30 4.16
C ASP A 154 15.23 -1.58 4.43
N GLN A 155 16.45 -1.45 4.93
CA GLN A 155 17.29 -2.59 5.29
C GLN A 155 16.70 -3.39 6.45
N LEU A 156 16.25 -2.72 7.52
CA LEU A 156 15.60 -3.39 8.65
C LEU A 156 14.30 -4.09 8.24
N GLN A 157 13.53 -3.50 7.31
CA GLN A 157 12.32 -4.11 6.78
C GLN A 157 12.66 -5.38 5.99
N LYS A 158 13.69 -5.34 5.13
CA LYS A 158 14.20 -6.50 4.41
C LYS A 158 14.68 -7.61 5.34
N ASP A 159 15.43 -7.26 6.39
CA ASP A 159 15.92 -8.22 7.38
C ASP A 159 14.77 -8.85 8.16
N LYS A 160 13.75 -8.07 8.53
CA LYS A 160 12.52 -8.58 9.17
C LYS A 160 11.80 -9.59 8.27
N ASP A 161 11.67 -9.30 6.98
CA ASP A 161 11.06 -10.21 6.02
C ASP A 161 11.89 -11.48 5.84
N ASN A 162 13.22 -11.36 5.76
CA ASN A 162 14.14 -12.50 5.72
C ASN A 162 13.97 -13.39 6.97
N THR A 163 14.07 -12.83 8.17
CA THR A 163 13.88 -13.57 9.43
C THR A 163 12.50 -14.22 9.51
N ARG A 164 11.44 -13.55 9.04
CA ARG A 164 10.09 -14.14 8.98
C ARG A 164 10.05 -15.37 8.07
N THR A 165 10.70 -15.31 6.90
CA THR A 165 10.77 -16.48 6.00
C THR A 165 11.58 -17.63 6.59
N GLU A 166 12.69 -17.35 7.27
CA GLU A 166 13.50 -18.35 7.97
C GLU A 166 12.74 -19.00 9.12
N LEU A 167 11.99 -18.21 9.89
CA LEU A 167 11.13 -18.73 10.96
C LEU A 167 10.05 -19.67 10.41
N ASN A 168 9.41 -19.31 9.30
CA ASN A 168 8.40 -20.16 8.65
C ASN A 168 9.01 -21.49 8.15
N LYS A 169 10.21 -21.44 7.56
CA LYS A 169 10.95 -22.65 7.16
C LYS A 169 11.31 -23.53 8.37
N THR A 170 11.77 -22.91 9.45
CA THR A 170 12.16 -23.61 10.70
C THR A 170 10.95 -24.27 11.35
N THR A 171 9.82 -23.56 11.40
CA THR A 171 8.54 -24.09 11.91
C THR A 171 8.07 -25.29 11.08
N SER A 172 8.11 -25.18 9.76
CA SER A 172 7.75 -26.28 8.85
C SER A 172 8.66 -27.50 9.02
N LEU A 173 9.96 -27.30 9.25
CA LEU A 173 10.90 -28.38 9.50
C LEU A 173 10.63 -29.05 10.86
N LYS A 174 10.34 -28.24 11.89
CA LYS A 174 9.97 -28.72 13.22
C LYS A 174 8.72 -29.60 13.17
N GLU A 175 7.68 -29.17 12.46
CA GLU A 175 6.44 -29.95 12.28
C GLU A 175 6.71 -31.30 11.58
N LYS A 176 7.56 -31.30 10.54
CA LYS A 176 7.97 -32.54 9.85
C LYS A 176 8.73 -33.49 10.79
N LEU A 177 9.66 -32.96 11.61
CA LEU A 177 10.40 -33.74 12.59
C LEU A 177 9.49 -34.30 13.68
N GLU A 178 8.57 -33.50 14.22
CA GLU A 178 7.60 -33.96 15.21
C GLU A 178 6.71 -35.09 14.65
N LYS A 179 6.28 -34.97 13.39
CA LYS A 179 5.52 -36.02 12.72
C LYS A 179 6.35 -37.30 12.59
N LEU A 180 7.60 -37.21 12.14
CA LEU A 180 8.50 -38.35 12.01
C LEU A 180 8.77 -39.01 13.38
N CYS A 181 8.98 -38.23 14.44
CA CYS A 181 9.16 -38.75 15.79
C CYS A 181 7.91 -39.49 16.28
N ARG A 182 6.70 -38.96 16.03
CA ARG A 182 5.43 -39.62 16.38
C ARG A 182 5.24 -40.93 15.61
N GLU A 183 5.54 -40.94 14.32
CA GLU A 183 5.47 -42.14 13.47
C GLU A 183 6.47 -43.20 13.92
N LEU A 184 7.73 -42.83 14.15
CA LEU A 184 8.76 -43.72 14.65
C LEU A 184 8.38 -44.33 16.01
N GLN A 185 7.82 -43.52 16.91
CA GLN A 185 7.37 -44.01 18.22
C GLN A 185 6.18 -44.96 18.10
N LYS A 186 5.27 -44.71 17.15
CA LYS A 186 4.15 -45.60 16.83
C LYS A 186 4.64 -46.94 16.27
N GLU A 187 5.60 -46.92 15.34
CA GLU A 187 6.21 -48.14 14.80
C GLU A 187 6.98 -48.93 15.86
N ASN A 188 7.74 -48.24 16.73
CA ASN A 188 8.47 -48.91 17.81
C ASN A 188 7.52 -49.61 18.79
N ASN A 189 6.41 -48.96 19.16
CA ASN A 189 5.36 -49.58 19.97
C ASN A 189 4.69 -50.75 19.26
N LYS A 190 4.45 -50.64 17.94
CA LYS A 190 3.91 -51.74 17.14
C LYS A 190 4.85 -52.94 17.14
N LEU A 191 6.14 -52.74 16.85
CA LEU A 191 7.16 -53.79 16.87
C LEU A 191 7.29 -54.43 18.24
N LYS A 192 7.25 -53.64 19.33
CA LYS A 192 7.27 -54.15 20.70
C LYS A 192 6.07 -55.07 20.97
N ASN A 193 4.88 -54.69 20.52
CA ASN A 193 3.66 -55.50 20.67
C ASN A 193 3.69 -56.77 19.82
N GLU A 194 4.19 -56.69 18.57
CA GLU A 194 4.37 -57.84 17.69
C GLU A 194 5.38 -58.84 18.26
N ASN A 195 6.52 -58.35 18.76
CA ASN A 195 7.54 -59.18 19.38
C ASN A 195 7.02 -59.86 20.66
N LYS A 196 6.27 -59.13 21.50
CA LYS A 196 5.57 -59.73 22.64
C LYS A 196 4.58 -60.82 22.22
N THR A 197 3.77 -60.56 21.18
CA THR A 197 2.78 -61.52 20.68
C THR A 197 3.46 -62.77 20.11
N LEU A 198 4.56 -62.62 19.39
CA LEU A 198 5.38 -63.72 18.89
C LEU A 198 5.97 -64.54 20.03
N SER A 199 6.54 -63.87 21.04
CA SER A 199 7.07 -64.53 22.25
C SER A 199 5.98 -65.31 22.99
N ASP A 200 4.81 -64.72 23.23
CA ASP A 200 3.67 -65.39 23.86
C ASP A 200 3.20 -66.60 23.05
N THR A 201 3.19 -66.49 21.72
CA THR A 201 2.82 -67.59 20.81
C THR A 201 3.83 -68.72 20.85
N GLN A 202 5.13 -68.38 20.89
CA GLN A 202 6.21 -69.37 21.03
C GLN A 202 6.12 -70.11 22.37
N ILE A 203 5.87 -69.41 23.47
CA ILE A 203 5.68 -70.03 24.80
C ILE A 203 4.48 -70.97 24.79
N ARG A 204 3.32 -70.54 24.27
CA ARG A 204 2.13 -71.42 24.17
C ARG A 204 2.39 -72.64 23.30
N SER A 205 3.09 -72.47 22.18
CA SER A 205 3.48 -73.58 21.30
C SER A 205 4.38 -74.57 22.03
N GLN A 206 5.41 -74.08 22.74
CA GLN A 206 6.29 -74.90 23.55
C GLN A 206 5.52 -75.68 24.61
N GLN A 207 4.66 -75.01 25.40
CA GLN A 207 3.80 -75.66 26.40
C GLN A 207 2.91 -76.74 25.76
N THR A 208 2.32 -76.46 24.60
CA THR A 208 1.50 -77.44 23.87
C THR A 208 2.31 -78.67 23.46
N TRP A 209 3.57 -78.49 23.03
CA TRP A 209 4.45 -79.60 22.68
C TRP A 209 4.91 -80.39 23.91
N ASP A 210 5.24 -79.70 25.00
CA ASP A 210 5.60 -80.32 26.28
C ASP A 210 4.43 -81.18 26.79
N GLU A 211 3.21 -80.66 26.79
CA GLU A 211 1.99 -81.42 27.17
C GLU A 211 1.78 -82.65 26.27
N ARG A 212 1.94 -82.51 24.95
CA ARG A 212 1.85 -83.64 24.02
C ARG A 212 2.90 -84.70 24.29
N TYR A 213 4.13 -84.28 24.61
CA TYR A 213 5.24 -85.19 24.87
C TYR A 213 5.05 -85.91 26.21
N SER A 214 4.68 -85.19 27.27
CA SER A 214 4.29 -85.78 28.56
C SER A 214 3.12 -86.75 28.41
N GLY A 215 2.11 -86.41 27.61
CA GLY A 215 0.98 -87.30 27.32
C GLY A 215 1.36 -88.52 26.46
N LEU A 216 2.39 -88.43 25.62
CA LEU A 216 2.92 -89.59 24.90
C LEU A 216 3.70 -90.51 25.83
N LEU A 217 4.59 -89.95 26.66
CA LEU A 217 5.35 -90.70 27.66
C LEU A 217 4.42 -91.46 28.60
N ARG A 218 3.39 -90.77 29.14
CA ARG A 218 2.40 -91.42 30.01
C ARG A 218 1.68 -92.58 29.33
N ARG A 219 1.29 -92.43 28.06
CA ARG A 219 0.67 -93.54 27.30
C ARG A 219 1.63 -94.70 27.07
N MET A 220 2.92 -94.43 26.86
CA MET A 220 3.94 -95.48 26.75
C MET A 220 4.14 -96.20 28.08
N ASP A 221 4.16 -95.46 29.20
CA ASP A 221 4.20 -96.03 30.54
C ASP A 221 2.96 -96.91 30.81
N ASP A 222 1.75 -96.40 30.48
CA ASP A 222 0.49 -97.15 30.61
C ASP A 222 0.53 -98.43 29.75
N GLN A 223 1.03 -98.37 28.50
CA GLN A 223 1.18 -99.54 27.62
C GLN A 223 2.22 -100.54 28.14
N GLN A 224 3.30 -100.05 28.73
CA GLN A 224 4.32 -100.88 29.35
C GLN A 224 3.76 -101.59 30.59
N GLU A 225 3.02 -100.87 31.44
CA GLU A 225 2.30 -101.45 32.59
C GLU A 225 1.25 -102.48 32.15
N GLU A 226 0.54 -102.23 31.05
CA GLU A 226 -0.43 -103.16 30.48
C GLU A 226 0.22 -104.43 29.88
N LYS A 227 1.41 -104.31 29.28
CA LYS A 227 2.22 -105.47 28.86
C LYS A 227 2.79 -106.25 30.04
N ASP A 228 3.22 -105.55 31.09
CA ASP A 228 3.79 -106.15 32.30
C ASP A 228 2.70 -106.79 33.18
N ASN A 229 1.43 -106.39 33.02
CA ASN A 229 0.30 -106.92 33.77
C ASN A 229 -0.95 -107.16 32.88
N PRO A 230 -0.94 -108.19 32.01
CA PRO A 230 -1.99 -108.42 31.03
C PRO A 230 -3.31 -108.82 31.71
N ARG A 231 -4.28 -107.91 31.71
CA ARG A 231 -5.63 -108.20 32.22
C ARG A 231 -6.42 -109.01 31.20
N LYS A 232 -6.92 -110.17 31.63
CA LYS A 232 -7.88 -110.98 30.86
C LYS A 232 -9.12 -110.15 30.55
N GLN A 233 -9.35 -109.91 29.26
CA GLN A 233 -10.50 -109.18 28.74
C GLN A 233 -11.75 -110.06 28.82
N VAL A 234 -12.67 -109.68 29.70
CA VAL A 234 -14.04 -110.20 29.70
C VAL A 234 -14.88 -109.17 28.98
N VAL A 235 -15.54 -109.57 27.89
CA VAL A 235 -16.42 -108.69 27.11
C VAL A 235 -17.63 -108.33 27.97
N ASP A 236 -17.72 -107.05 28.29
CA ASP A 236 -18.52 -106.49 29.38
C ASP A 236 -19.71 -105.70 28.82
N MET A 237 -20.85 -105.73 29.50
CA MET A 237 -21.97 -104.81 29.31
C MET A 237 -21.54 -103.32 29.39
N ASN A 238 -20.35 -103.04 29.94
CA ASN A 238 -19.67 -101.75 29.84
C ASN A 238 -19.43 -101.26 28.40
N THR A 239 -19.31 -102.15 27.42
CA THR A 239 -19.03 -101.74 26.02
C THR A 239 -20.23 -101.01 25.41
N GLU A 240 -21.47 -101.49 25.64
CA GLU A 240 -22.69 -100.83 25.14
C GLU A 240 -22.92 -99.47 25.84
N LYS A 241 -22.74 -99.41 27.16
CA LYS A 241 -22.85 -98.17 27.93
C LYS A 241 -21.80 -97.14 27.49
N PHE A 242 -20.57 -97.59 27.24
CA PHE A 242 -19.50 -96.76 26.69
C PHE A 242 -19.86 -96.19 25.31
N PHE A 243 -20.44 -96.99 24.41
CA PHE A 243 -20.92 -96.48 23.12
C PHE A 243 -22.02 -95.42 23.30
N ARG A 244 -22.97 -95.62 24.22
CA ARG A 244 -24.01 -94.62 24.51
C ARG A 244 -23.43 -93.31 25.03
N GLU A 245 -22.50 -93.37 25.99
CA GLU A 245 -21.80 -92.20 26.51
C GLU A 245 -20.96 -91.51 25.44
N ARG A 246 -20.35 -92.29 24.53
CA ARG A 246 -19.54 -91.75 23.44
C ARG A 246 -20.39 -91.07 22.36
N PHE A 247 -21.53 -91.65 22.00
CA PHE A 247 -22.51 -91.00 21.12
C PHE A 247 -23.11 -89.76 21.75
N LYS A 248 -23.45 -89.80 23.04
CA LYS A 248 -23.90 -88.61 23.78
C LYS A 248 -22.85 -87.51 23.78
N SER A 249 -21.60 -87.84 24.12
CA SER A 249 -20.48 -86.88 24.09
C SER A 249 -20.26 -86.31 22.68
N MET A 250 -20.41 -87.12 21.64
CA MET A 250 -20.31 -86.66 20.27
C MET A 250 -21.43 -85.66 19.96
N ILE A 251 -22.69 -85.97 20.29
CA ILE A 251 -23.84 -85.06 20.12
C ILE A 251 -23.61 -83.74 20.88
N ASP A 252 -23.25 -83.82 22.16
CA ASP A 252 -23.00 -82.64 23.01
C ASP A 252 -21.86 -81.77 22.43
N GLN A 253 -20.82 -82.38 21.83
CA GLN A 253 -19.75 -81.64 21.13
C GLN A 253 -20.22 -80.96 19.83
N TYR A 254 -21.11 -81.61 19.07
CA TYR A 254 -21.71 -81.01 17.88
C TYR A 254 -22.61 -79.83 18.26
N GLU A 255 -23.45 -79.98 19.29
CA GLU A 255 -24.29 -78.89 19.79
C GLU A 255 -23.45 -77.70 20.28
N LEU A 256 -22.38 -77.96 21.03
CA LEU A 256 -21.48 -76.91 21.51
C LEU A 256 -20.75 -76.21 20.36
N ARG A 257 -20.29 -76.96 19.34
CA ARG A 257 -19.71 -76.39 18.11
C ARG A 257 -20.72 -75.51 17.39
N GLU A 258 -21.96 -75.95 17.28
CA GLU A 258 -22.99 -75.20 16.57
C GLU A 258 -23.38 -73.91 17.30
N LEU A 259 -23.43 -73.96 18.64
CA LEU A 259 -23.60 -72.78 19.48
C LEU A 259 -22.41 -71.80 19.32
N HIS A 260 -21.19 -72.33 19.25
CA HIS A 260 -20.00 -71.51 18.99
C HIS A 260 -20.08 -70.80 17.64
N PHE A 261 -20.46 -71.50 16.57
CA PHE A 261 -20.63 -70.88 15.25
C PHE A 261 -21.73 -69.83 15.23
N HIS A 262 -22.88 -70.08 15.87
CA HIS A 262 -23.92 -69.07 16.00
C HIS A 262 -23.45 -67.81 16.74
N SER A 263 -22.70 -67.99 17.84
CA SER A 263 -22.11 -66.87 18.60
C SER A 263 -21.08 -66.09 17.77
N GLN A 264 -20.23 -66.80 17.03
CA GLN A 264 -19.24 -66.20 16.16
C GLN A 264 -19.89 -65.42 15.00
N MET A 265 -20.92 -65.97 14.35
CA MET A 265 -21.67 -65.29 13.30
C MET A 265 -22.32 -64.02 13.82
N ARG A 266 -22.98 -64.08 15.00
CA ARG A 266 -23.57 -62.90 15.63
C ARG A 266 -22.52 -61.82 15.94
N THR A 267 -21.33 -62.23 16.40
CA THR A 267 -20.22 -61.29 16.65
C THR A 267 -19.77 -60.61 15.35
N LYS A 268 -19.66 -61.37 14.25
CA LYS A 268 -19.29 -60.84 12.94
C LYS A 268 -20.37 -59.91 12.36
N GLU A 269 -21.64 -60.24 12.52
CA GLU A 269 -22.75 -59.36 12.14
C GLU A 269 -22.71 -58.03 12.90
N LEU A 270 -22.46 -58.07 14.21
CA LEU A 270 -22.31 -56.87 15.03
C LEU A 270 -21.08 -56.03 14.63
N GLU A 271 -19.95 -56.68 14.34
CA GLU A 271 -18.75 -55.99 13.83
C GLU A 271 -19.04 -55.27 12.51
N VAL A 272 -19.75 -55.90 11.58
CA VAL A 272 -20.14 -55.30 10.30
C VAL A 272 -21.07 -54.11 10.53
N GLN A 273 -22.12 -54.26 11.35
CA GLN A 273 -23.04 -53.17 11.68
C GLN A 273 -22.33 -51.99 12.35
N TYR A 274 -21.42 -52.25 13.28
CA TYR A 274 -20.64 -51.20 13.95
C TYR A 274 -19.76 -50.43 12.95
N ASN A 275 -19.06 -51.14 12.06
CA ASN A 275 -18.22 -50.49 11.06
C ASN A 275 -19.04 -49.70 10.03
N LEU A 276 -20.21 -50.20 9.64
CA LEU A 276 -21.14 -49.50 8.74
C LEU A 276 -21.65 -48.20 9.39
N ALA A 277 -22.14 -48.28 10.63
CA ALA A 277 -22.62 -47.10 11.38
C ALA A 277 -21.50 -46.06 11.58
N ARG A 278 -20.27 -46.52 11.86
CA ARG A 278 -19.10 -45.64 11.98
C ARG A 278 -18.80 -44.95 10.65
N PHE A 279 -18.83 -45.68 9.54
CA PHE A 279 -18.62 -45.13 8.20
C PHE A 279 -19.68 -44.10 7.83
N GLU A 280 -20.97 -44.39 8.08
CA GLU A 280 -22.07 -43.46 7.82
C GLU A 280 -21.93 -42.16 8.64
N ARG A 281 -21.53 -42.27 9.90
CA ARG A 281 -21.25 -41.09 10.74
C ARG A 281 -20.14 -40.23 10.18
N GLU A 282 -19.03 -40.85 9.76
CA GLU A 282 -17.87 -40.13 9.21
C GLU A 282 -18.22 -39.49 7.87
N LYS A 283 -18.96 -40.20 7.01
CA LYS A 283 -19.48 -39.68 5.75
C LYS A 283 -20.37 -38.45 5.97
N LYS A 284 -21.31 -38.52 6.92
CA LYS A 284 -22.20 -37.39 7.26
C LYS A 284 -21.42 -36.19 7.80
N ASN A 285 -20.41 -36.41 8.63
CA ASN A 285 -19.54 -35.35 9.13
C ASN A 285 -18.74 -34.69 7.99
N TYR A 286 -18.18 -35.49 7.08
CA TYR A 286 -17.47 -35.00 5.91
C TYR A 286 -18.39 -34.17 4.98
N GLU A 287 -19.60 -34.63 4.72
CA GLU A 287 -20.59 -33.90 3.90
C GLU A 287 -21.02 -32.57 4.55
N ALA A 288 -21.16 -32.54 5.88
CA ALA A 288 -21.45 -31.33 6.63
C ALA A 288 -20.30 -30.33 6.55
N GLU A 289 -19.05 -30.79 6.76
CA GLU A 289 -17.86 -29.94 6.67
C GLU A 289 -17.61 -29.45 5.24
N LEU A 290 -17.87 -30.29 4.23
CA LEU A 290 -17.77 -29.89 2.82
C LEU A 290 -18.78 -28.79 2.49
N THR A 291 -20.02 -28.91 2.97
CA THR A 291 -21.05 -27.87 2.81
C THR A 291 -20.63 -26.57 3.50
N ARG A 292 -20.11 -26.65 4.73
CA ARG A 292 -19.61 -25.48 5.47
C ARG A 292 -18.45 -24.80 4.75
N SER A 293 -17.50 -25.59 4.25
CA SER A 293 -16.35 -25.10 3.47
C SER A 293 -16.80 -24.39 2.19
N ARG A 294 -17.76 -24.95 1.45
CA ARG A 294 -18.35 -24.32 0.26
C ARG A 294 -19.03 -22.98 0.58
N GLN A 295 -19.81 -22.93 1.67
CA GLN A 295 -20.45 -21.69 2.11
C GLN A 295 -19.43 -20.61 2.49
N LEU A 296 -18.38 -20.99 3.24
CA LEU A 296 -17.31 -20.07 3.62
C LEU A 296 -16.54 -19.57 2.39
N ASN A 297 -16.24 -20.45 1.43
CA ASN A 297 -15.56 -20.09 0.20
C ASN A 297 -16.39 -19.09 -0.64
N ALA A 298 -17.70 -19.33 -0.78
CA ALA A 298 -18.61 -18.40 -1.45
C ALA A 298 -18.69 -17.04 -0.74
N GLN A 299 -18.67 -17.02 0.60
CA GLN A 299 -18.65 -15.79 1.38
C GLN A 299 -17.35 -15.00 1.16
N VAL A 300 -16.20 -15.67 1.20
CA VAL A 300 -14.89 -15.04 0.91
C VAL A 300 -14.85 -14.49 -0.51
N GLN A 301 -15.37 -15.21 -1.49
CA GLN A 301 -15.46 -14.74 -2.87
C GLN A 301 -16.34 -13.49 -2.99
N THR A 302 -17.47 -13.46 -2.29
CA THR A 302 -18.37 -12.30 -2.25
C THR A 302 -17.67 -11.08 -1.65
N PHE A 303 -16.98 -11.26 -0.51
CA PHE A 303 -16.24 -10.15 0.12
C PHE A 303 -15.10 -9.65 -0.76
N SER A 304 -14.35 -10.55 -1.39
CA SER A 304 -13.28 -10.20 -2.34
C SER A 304 -13.81 -9.37 -3.51
N GLN A 305 -14.97 -9.76 -4.08
CA GLN A 305 -15.62 -9.00 -5.13
C GLN A 305 -16.04 -7.60 -4.67
N THR A 306 -16.70 -7.49 -3.51
CA THR A 306 -17.11 -6.19 -2.96
C THR A 306 -15.93 -5.28 -2.63
N GLU A 307 -14.82 -5.86 -2.16
CA GLU A 307 -13.60 -5.13 -1.85
C GLU A 307 -12.92 -4.61 -3.12
N SER A 308 -12.88 -5.42 -4.18
CA SER A 308 -12.40 -5.00 -5.50
C SER A 308 -13.23 -3.83 -6.06
N GLU A 309 -14.56 -3.90 -5.94
CA GLU A 309 -15.47 -2.83 -6.38
C GLU A 309 -15.25 -1.53 -5.58
N LEU A 310 -15.08 -1.62 -4.26
CA LEU A 310 -14.79 -0.46 -3.41
C LEU A 310 -13.43 0.17 -3.72
N ARG A 311 -12.40 -0.64 -3.97
CA ARG A 311 -11.09 -0.15 -4.44
C ARG A 311 -11.21 0.56 -5.79
N HIS A 312 -12.00 0.00 -6.71
CA HIS A 312 -12.24 0.63 -8.00
C HIS A 312 -12.94 1.99 -7.85
N GLN A 313 -13.98 2.08 -7.01
CA GLN A 313 -14.65 3.34 -6.69
C GLN A 313 -13.69 4.37 -6.07
N LEU A 314 -12.83 3.94 -5.14
CA LEU A 314 -11.83 4.81 -4.53
C LEU A 314 -10.88 5.38 -5.60
N ASN A 315 -10.37 4.55 -6.50
CA ASN A 315 -9.51 5.01 -7.59
C ASN A 315 -10.21 6.03 -8.50
N VAL A 316 -11.48 5.80 -8.84
CA VAL A 316 -12.29 6.75 -9.62
C VAL A 316 -12.44 8.08 -8.88
N TYR A 317 -12.64 8.07 -7.56
CA TYR A 317 -12.69 9.32 -6.78
C TYR A 317 -11.34 10.04 -6.73
N VAL A 318 -10.24 9.31 -6.59
CA VAL A 318 -8.89 9.89 -6.66
C VAL A 318 -8.66 10.56 -8.02
N GLU A 319 -9.04 9.92 -9.12
CA GLU A 319 -8.95 10.50 -10.47
C GLU A 319 -9.82 11.76 -10.62
N LYS A 320 -11.05 11.75 -10.08
CA LYS A 320 -11.92 12.93 -10.07
C LYS A 320 -11.33 14.09 -9.25
N PHE A 321 -10.71 13.79 -8.11
CA PHE A 321 -10.03 14.81 -7.31
C PHE A 321 -8.87 15.44 -8.07
N LYS A 322 -8.03 14.61 -8.70
CA LYS A 322 -6.96 15.12 -9.59
C LYS A 322 -7.50 16.00 -10.70
N GLN A 323 -8.61 15.61 -11.33
CA GLN A 323 -9.23 16.43 -12.37
C GLN A 323 -9.70 17.79 -11.85
N VAL A 324 -10.26 17.85 -10.64
CA VAL A 324 -10.66 19.12 -10.01
C VAL A 324 -9.44 19.97 -9.68
N GLU A 325 -8.40 19.36 -9.11
CA GLU A 325 -7.11 20.02 -8.82
C GLU A 325 -6.48 20.59 -10.09
N ASP A 326 -6.40 19.81 -11.17
CA ASP A 326 -5.89 20.25 -12.48
C ASP A 326 -6.72 21.42 -13.04
N THR A 327 -8.05 21.35 -12.92
CA THR A 327 -8.93 22.44 -13.38
C THR A 327 -8.72 23.71 -12.56
N LEU A 328 -8.55 23.57 -11.25
CA LEU A 328 -8.30 24.68 -10.34
C LEU A 328 -6.94 25.33 -10.65
N ASN A 329 -5.89 24.54 -10.83
CA ASN A 329 -4.57 25.03 -11.22
C ASN A 329 -4.60 25.75 -12.57
N ASN A 330 -5.22 25.16 -13.60
CA ASN A 330 -5.41 25.81 -14.90
C ASN A 330 -6.18 27.14 -14.76
N SER A 331 -7.22 27.18 -13.93
CA SER A 331 -7.98 28.41 -13.69
C SER A 331 -7.14 29.48 -12.98
N ASN A 332 -6.29 29.08 -12.03
CA ASN A 332 -5.42 29.98 -11.29
C ASN A 332 -4.34 30.58 -12.21
N GLU A 333 -3.73 29.77 -13.08
CA GLU A 333 -2.82 30.26 -14.13
C GLU A 333 -3.51 31.27 -15.04
N LEU A 334 -4.74 30.98 -15.47
CA LEU A 334 -5.52 31.91 -16.29
C LEU A 334 -5.77 33.23 -15.56
N PHE A 335 -6.12 33.20 -14.27
CA PHE A 335 -6.27 34.43 -13.48
C PHE A 335 -4.95 35.21 -13.37
N MET A 336 -3.82 34.54 -13.18
CA MET A 336 -2.50 35.21 -13.16
C MET A 336 -2.19 35.86 -14.51
N THR A 337 -2.49 35.19 -15.63
CA THR A 337 -2.32 35.79 -16.96
C THR A 337 -3.22 37.01 -17.16
N PHE A 338 -4.48 36.96 -16.76
CA PHE A 338 -5.37 38.12 -16.86
C PHE A 338 -4.93 39.28 -15.97
N ARG A 339 -4.46 39.02 -14.74
CA ARG A 339 -3.86 40.07 -13.89
C ARG A 339 -2.68 40.74 -14.59
N LYS A 340 -1.76 39.94 -15.11
CA LYS A 340 -0.59 40.45 -15.83
C LYS A 340 -0.99 41.28 -17.05
N GLU A 341 -1.92 40.78 -17.86
CA GLU A 341 -2.44 41.51 -19.02
C GLU A 341 -3.12 42.83 -18.61
N MET A 342 -3.89 42.85 -17.53
CA MET A 342 -4.53 44.07 -17.01
C MET A 342 -3.50 45.09 -16.51
N GLU A 343 -2.44 44.64 -15.84
CA GLU A 343 -1.32 45.50 -15.42
C GLU A 343 -0.58 46.08 -16.62
N ASP A 344 -0.28 45.26 -17.62
CA ASP A 344 0.40 45.69 -18.85
C ASP A 344 -0.47 46.67 -19.63
N MET A 345 -1.78 46.43 -19.70
CA MET A 345 -2.73 47.36 -20.30
C MET A 345 -2.77 48.69 -19.53
N SER A 346 -2.78 48.64 -18.19
CA SER A 346 -2.74 49.84 -17.33
C SER A 346 -1.45 50.64 -17.51
N LYS A 347 -0.29 49.96 -17.61
CA LYS A 347 1.00 50.58 -17.92
C LYS A 347 0.98 51.22 -19.32
N LYS A 348 0.43 50.54 -20.32
CA LYS A 348 0.27 51.05 -21.68
C LYS A 348 -0.62 52.29 -21.73
N THR A 349 -1.76 52.29 -21.01
CA THR A 349 -2.64 53.45 -20.90
C THR A 349 -1.89 54.65 -20.31
N LYS A 350 -1.18 54.47 -19.19
CA LYS A 350 -0.36 55.55 -18.59
C LYS A 350 0.72 56.07 -19.55
N ARG A 351 1.36 55.20 -20.33
CA ARG A 351 2.35 55.61 -21.35
C ARG A 351 1.71 56.47 -22.44
N LEU A 352 0.58 56.03 -22.99
CA LEU A 352 -0.14 56.77 -24.02
C LEU A 352 -0.67 58.11 -23.51
N GLU A 353 -1.13 58.18 -22.26
CA GLU A 353 -1.53 59.45 -21.63
C GLU A 353 -0.37 60.45 -21.55
N ARG A 354 0.83 60.01 -21.13
CA ARG A 354 2.03 60.87 -21.10
C ARG A 354 2.47 61.32 -22.50
N GLU A 355 2.40 60.42 -23.48
CA GLU A 355 2.73 60.75 -24.88
C GLU A 355 1.74 61.77 -25.44
N ASN A 356 0.44 61.59 -25.19
CA ASN A 356 -0.60 62.51 -25.62
C ASN A 356 -0.45 63.90 -24.96
N GLU A 357 -0.13 63.93 -23.67
CA GLU A 357 0.16 65.19 -22.97
C GLU A 357 1.40 65.89 -23.56
N THR A 358 2.43 65.12 -23.91
CA THR A 358 3.64 65.64 -24.57
C THR A 358 3.34 66.18 -25.96
N LEU A 359 2.53 65.47 -26.76
CA LEU A 359 2.07 65.94 -28.06
C LEU A 359 1.26 67.23 -27.93
N LYS A 360 0.40 67.33 -26.92
CA LYS A 360 -0.36 68.55 -26.62
C LYS A 360 0.57 69.72 -26.30
N ARG A 361 1.58 69.52 -25.44
CA ARG A 361 2.60 70.55 -25.15
C ARG A 361 3.37 70.97 -26.41
N LYS A 362 3.78 70.02 -27.26
CA LYS A 362 4.45 70.31 -28.54
C LYS A 362 3.54 71.12 -29.47
N HIS A 363 2.28 70.73 -29.59
CA HIS A 363 1.27 71.45 -30.37
C HIS A 363 1.08 72.88 -29.88
N ASP A 364 0.93 73.08 -28.57
CA ASP A 364 0.77 74.40 -27.97
C ASP A 364 2.03 75.26 -28.15
N HIS A 365 3.22 74.66 -28.07
CA HIS A 365 4.49 75.32 -28.34
C HIS A 365 4.61 75.75 -29.82
N VAL A 366 4.29 74.87 -30.77
CA VAL A 366 4.28 75.19 -32.20
C VAL A 366 3.28 76.31 -32.50
N ASN A 367 2.06 76.25 -31.93
CA ASN A 367 1.07 77.32 -32.09
C ASN A 367 1.57 78.66 -31.54
N SER A 368 2.25 78.66 -30.39
CA SER A 368 2.88 79.87 -29.84
C SER A 368 3.96 80.43 -30.78
N ASN A 369 4.81 79.57 -31.36
CA ASN A 369 5.83 79.99 -32.32
C ASN A 369 5.21 80.54 -33.61
N ILE A 370 4.14 79.93 -34.11
CA ILE A 370 3.38 80.43 -35.28
C ILE A 370 2.81 81.82 -35.00
N LEU A 371 2.23 82.04 -33.81
CA LEU A 371 1.73 83.36 -33.41
C LEU A 371 2.84 84.40 -33.37
N LYS A 372 3.99 84.09 -32.76
CA LYS A 372 5.16 84.99 -32.75
C LYS A 372 5.65 85.31 -34.15
N MET A 373 5.79 84.31 -35.03
CA MET A 373 6.16 84.54 -36.42
C MET A 373 5.13 85.40 -37.17
N ALA A 374 3.84 85.24 -36.89
CA ALA A 374 2.80 86.08 -37.47
C ALA A 374 2.87 87.53 -36.98
N GLU A 375 3.15 87.74 -35.69
CA GLU A 375 3.39 89.06 -35.09
C GLU A 375 4.63 89.73 -35.68
N GLU A 376 5.76 89.03 -35.77
CA GLU A 376 6.99 89.50 -36.40
C GLU A 376 6.78 89.85 -37.87
N ARG A 377 6.09 88.97 -38.62
CA ARG A 377 5.72 89.24 -40.02
C ARG A 377 4.89 90.51 -40.14
N THR A 378 3.90 90.70 -39.26
CA THR A 378 3.05 91.89 -39.25
C THR A 378 3.88 93.14 -38.95
N LYS A 379 4.77 93.09 -37.96
CA LYS A 379 5.70 94.17 -37.61
C LYS A 379 6.62 94.52 -38.79
N ASN A 380 7.24 93.52 -39.43
CA ASN A 380 8.08 93.73 -40.61
C ASN A 380 7.28 94.35 -41.77
N LEU A 381 6.02 93.94 -41.97
CA LEU A 381 5.15 94.53 -42.98
C LEU A 381 4.92 96.02 -42.71
N THR A 382 4.62 96.39 -41.46
CA THR A 382 4.44 97.80 -41.06
C THR A 382 5.73 98.62 -41.21
N GLU A 383 6.89 98.05 -40.87
CA GLU A 383 8.18 98.71 -41.05
C GLU A 383 8.52 98.91 -42.54
N VAL A 384 8.24 97.92 -43.38
CA VAL A 384 8.38 98.03 -44.84
C VAL A 384 7.45 99.12 -45.40
N GLU A 385 6.20 99.20 -44.94
CA GLU A 385 5.29 100.28 -45.31
C GLU A 385 5.80 101.66 -44.89
N ASP A 386 6.35 101.78 -43.69
CA ASP A 386 6.89 103.04 -43.19
C ASP A 386 8.18 103.45 -43.93
N LEU A 387 9.05 102.50 -44.26
CA LEU A 387 10.21 102.74 -45.14
C LEU A 387 9.76 103.14 -46.54
N LYS A 388 8.73 102.50 -47.11
CA LYS A 388 8.14 102.92 -48.40
C LYS A 388 7.63 104.35 -48.34
N LYS A 389 6.87 104.73 -47.29
CA LYS A 389 6.42 106.12 -47.09
C LYS A 389 7.59 107.11 -47.00
N LYS A 390 8.68 106.75 -46.30
CA LYS A 390 9.91 107.57 -46.23
C LYS A 390 10.60 107.70 -47.59
N VAL A 391 10.71 106.60 -48.34
CA VAL A 391 11.25 106.58 -49.70
C VAL A 391 10.40 107.44 -50.63
N ASP A 392 9.08 107.32 -50.58
CA ASP A 392 8.16 108.14 -51.36
C ASP A 392 8.29 109.62 -51.01
N LYS A 393 8.45 109.96 -49.73
CA LYS A 393 8.72 111.33 -49.27
C LYS A 393 10.05 111.85 -49.77
N LEU A 394 11.13 111.06 -49.68
CA LEU A 394 12.46 111.42 -50.21
C LEU A 394 12.42 111.58 -51.74
N ASN A 395 11.77 110.67 -52.46
CA ASN A 395 11.55 110.78 -53.91
C ASN A 395 10.71 112.03 -54.25
N GLY A 396 9.71 112.35 -53.43
CA GLY A 396 8.94 113.59 -53.52
C GLY A 396 9.84 114.83 -53.34
N ILE A 397 10.71 114.84 -52.34
CA ILE A 397 11.70 115.90 -52.11
C ILE A 397 12.70 115.98 -53.27
N ILE A 398 13.21 114.87 -53.79
CA ILE A 398 14.12 114.83 -54.96
C ILE A 398 13.43 115.42 -56.19
N ARG A 399 12.18 115.03 -56.47
CA ARG A 399 11.38 115.63 -57.56
C ARG A 399 11.16 117.12 -57.33
N GLN A 400 10.83 117.53 -56.10
CA GLN A 400 10.60 118.94 -55.73
C GLN A 400 11.88 119.78 -55.82
N MET A 401 13.03 119.24 -55.43
CA MET A 401 14.36 119.86 -55.59
C MET A 401 14.77 119.92 -57.07
N GLN A 402 14.46 118.90 -57.89
CA GLN A 402 14.65 118.93 -59.34
C GLN A 402 13.75 119.98 -60.03
N GLN A 403 12.56 120.26 -59.50
CA GLN A 403 11.63 121.28 -60.00
C GLN A 403 11.93 122.72 -59.54
N GLN A 404 12.75 122.91 -58.50
CA GLN A 404 13.11 124.23 -57.94
C GLN A 404 14.47 124.80 -58.39
N GLY A 405 15.06 124.30 -59.48
CA GLY A 405 16.09 125.06 -60.21
C GLY A 405 17.43 125.24 -59.49
N ARG A 406 18.02 124.16 -58.97
CA ARG A 406 19.48 124.02 -58.86
C ARG A 406 19.93 122.79 -59.65
N GLY A 407 20.25 123.00 -60.92
CA GLY A 407 20.94 122.00 -61.72
C GLY A 407 22.40 121.86 -61.28
N ILE A 408 22.94 120.66 -61.42
CA ILE A 408 24.37 120.46 -61.72
C ILE A 408 24.47 119.41 -62.84
N PRO A 409 25.43 119.57 -63.77
CA PRO A 409 25.44 118.94 -65.09
C PRO A 409 26.25 117.64 -65.15
N GLN A 410 26.00 116.91 -66.24
CA GLN A 410 26.92 116.12 -67.07
C GLN A 410 28.35 115.83 -66.53
N GLY A 411 28.62 114.54 -66.29
CA GLY A 411 29.89 113.87 -66.65
C GLY A 411 31.07 113.96 -65.67
N LEU A 412 31.38 112.85 -64.98
CA LEU A 412 32.75 112.41 -64.70
C LEU A 412 32.78 110.87 -64.57
N THR A 413 33.89 110.31 -65.03
CA THR A 413 34.12 108.93 -65.47
C THR A 413 34.86 108.07 -64.44
N ASN A 414 34.40 106.83 -64.25
CA ASN A 414 35.15 105.58 -63.95
C ASN A 414 36.12 105.55 -62.74
N PRO A 415 36.91 104.46 -62.54
CA PRO A 415 36.66 103.28 -61.70
C PRO A 415 37.70 103.20 -60.52
N VAL A 416 37.91 101.99 -59.94
CA VAL A 416 38.94 101.57 -58.94
C VAL A 416 38.39 101.58 -57.48
N GLU A 417 38.14 100.47 -56.80
CA GLU A 417 38.98 99.29 -56.41
C GLU A 417 39.86 99.52 -55.14
N ASN A 418 39.85 98.50 -54.27
CA ASN A 418 40.67 98.24 -53.06
C ASN A 418 40.34 99.00 -51.75
N GLY A 419 40.38 98.37 -50.56
CA GLY A 419 40.77 97.02 -50.14
C GLY A 419 41.02 96.98 -48.62
N TYR A 420 41.22 95.76 -48.07
CA TYR A 420 41.68 95.37 -46.71
C TYR A 420 40.61 95.31 -45.59
N ALA A 421 40.57 94.33 -44.67
CA ALA A 421 41.35 93.10 -44.46
C ALA A 421 40.65 92.18 -43.42
N GLU A 422 41.06 90.91 -43.46
CA GLU A 422 41.10 89.89 -42.37
C GLU A 422 39.82 89.39 -41.68
N GLY A 423 39.70 88.06 -41.68
CA GLY A 423 38.77 87.29 -40.86
C GLY A 423 38.47 85.92 -41.45
N ASP A 424 39.51 85.10 -41.59
CA ASP A 424 39.39 83.66 -41.80
C ASP A 424 38.73 83.05 -40.55
N LEU A 425 37.47 82.65 -40.64
CA LEU A 425 36.75 81.89 -39.62
C LEU A 425 35.89 80.85 -40.34
N GLU A 426 36.51 79.68 -40.50
CA GLU A 426 35.95 78.33 -40.48
C GLU A 426 34.51 78.16 -40.98
N GLY A 427 34.39 77.47 -42.13
CA GLY A 427 33.17 76.78 -42.50
C GLY A 427 32.92 75.66 -41.49
N ASP A 428 32.03 75.94 -40.54
CA ASP A 428 31.42 74.95 -39.65
C ASP A 428 30.43 74.12 -40.47
N GLU A 429 30.90 72.97 -40.94
CA GLU A 429 30.05 71.86 -41.35
C GLU A 429 29.27 71.40 -40.12
N SER A 430 27.99 71.78 -40.01
CA SER A 430 27.06 71.02 -39.15
C SER A 430 26.64 69.76 -39.91
N GLU A 431 27.58 68.83 -39.96
CA GLU A 431 27.35 67.41 -40.06
C GLU A 431 26.36 67.02 -38.95
N TYR A 432 25.31 66.28 -39.29
CA TYR A 432 24.47 65.61 -38.31
C TYR A 432 25.32 64.50 -37.68
N GLU A 433 26.01 64.83 -36.59
CA GLU A 433 26.72 63.87 -35.77
C GLU A 433 25.70 63.19 -34.84
N ASP A 434 25.26 61.99 -35.25
CA ASP A 434 24.64 61.01 -34.37
C ASP A 434 25.70 60.56 -33.34
N GLU A 435 25.76 61.23 -32.18
CA GLU A 435 26.40 60.66 -30.99
C GLU A 435 25.51 59.52 -30.47
N TYR A 436 25.79 58.31 -30.96
CA TYR A 436 25.58 57.08 -30.21
C TYR A 436 26.61 57.05 -29.08
N ASP A 437 26.21 57.48 -27.89
CA ASP A 437 26.94 57.20 -26.66
C ASP A 437 26.78 55.70 -26.35
N GLU A 438 27.82 54.93 -26.69
CA GLU A 438 28.10 53.63 -26.10
C GLU A 438 28.40 53.81 -24.61
N GLY A 439 27.34 53.78 -23.80
CA GLY A 439 27.39 53.44 -22.39
C GLY A 439 27.17 51.95 -22.19
N GLU A 440 28.14 51.14 -22.59
CA GLU A 440 28.35 49.78 -22.06
C GLU A 440 28.80 49.93 -20.59
N GLU A 441 27.84 49.86 -19.66
CA GLU A 441 28.11 49.33 -18.32
C GLU A 441 27.17 48.13 -18.11
N ASP A 442 27.77 46.95 -18.32
CA ASP A 442 27.39 45.69 -17.68
C ASP A 442 27.14 45.94 -16.19
N GLU A 443 25.88 45.95 -15.77
CA GLU A 443 25.49 45.73 -14.38
C GLU A 443 24.59 44.49 -14.33
N GLU A 444 25.06 43.54 -13.54
CA GLU A 444 24.63 42.16 -13.52
C GLU A 444 23.14 42.00 -13.21
N VAL A 445 22.55 41.00 -13.86
CA VAL A 445 21.26 40.42 -13.47
C VAL A 445 21.39 39.83 -12.07
N SER A 446 21.05 40.62 -11.05
CA SER A 446 20.69 40.11 -9.73
C SER A 446 19.19 39.87 -9.70
N ASP A 447 18.84 38.61 -9.91
CA ASP A 447 17.60 37.97 -9.48
C ASP A 447 17.43 38.21 -7.97
N ASP A 448 16.55 39.13 -7.58
CA ASP A 448 16.00 39.13 -6.23
C ASP A 448 14.50 39.42 -6.31
N GLY A 449 13.74 38.45 -5.82
CA GLY A 449 12.29 38.42 -5.87
C GLY A 449 11.68 39.35 -4.84
N ASP A 450 11.00 40.38 -5.34
CA ASP A 450 10.08 41.17 -4.53
C ASP A 450 8.75 40.41 -4.36
N GLU A 451 8.68 39.77 -3.19
CA GLU A 451 7.50 39.21 -2.54
C GLU A 451 6.51 40.34 -2.21
N TYR A 452 5.42 40.43 -2.97
CA TYR A 452 4.29 41.32 -2.62
C TYR A 452 3.51 40.70 -1.46
N ASP A 453 3.69 41.31 -0.29
CA ASP A 453 2.82 41.23 0.88
C ASP A 453 1.53 42.01 0.59
N ASP A 454 0.39 41.32 0.54
CA ASP A 454 -0.94 41.92 0.57
C ASP A 454 -1.81 41.12 1.57
N GLU A 455 -1.64 41.44 2.85
CA GLU A 455 -2.56 41.08 3.92
C GLU A 455 -3.93 41.72 3.64
N THR A 456 -4.85 40.96 3.05
CA THR A 456 -6.29 41.31 3.04
C THR A 456 -7.00 40.59 4.19
N GLU A 457 -7.64 41.39 5.03
CA GLU A 457 -8.44 41.04 6.20
C GLU A 457 -9.53 39.98 5.90
N ASP A 458 -9.50 38.88 6.64
CA ASP A 458 -10.56 37.87 6.68
C ASP A 458 -11.70 38.31 7.62
N GLU A 459 -12.82 38.80 7.04
CA GLU A 459 -14.09 38.87 7.75
C GLU A 459 -14.72 37.47 7.86
N LEU A 460 -14.71 36.93 9.08
CA LEU A 460 -15.41 35.70 9.48
C LEU A 460 -16.93 35.81 9.26
N GLN A 461 -17.43 35.24 8.15
CA GLN A 461 -18.86 35.00 7.95
C GLN A 461 -19.18 33.52 8.16
N GLN A 462 -19.81 33.21 9.30
CA GLN A 462 -20.36 31.89 9.61
C GLN A 462 -21.42 31.50 8.56
N GLN A 463 -21.10 30.55 7.68
CA GLN A 463 -22.10 29.85 6.85
C GLN A 463 -22.41 28.47 7.45
N GLN A 464 -23.69 28.24 7.71
CA GLN A 464 -24.25 26.92 8.06
C GLN A 464 -24.12 25.93 6.90
N PRO A 465 -23.96 24.62 7.17
CA PRO A 465 -23.81 23.61 6.13
C PRO A 465 -25.11 23.44 5.32
N GLN A 466 -25.07 23.82 4.03
CA GLN A 466 -26.10 23.48 3.05
C GLN A 466 -25.76 22.12 2.41
N PRO A 467 -26.74 21.21 2.25
CA PRO A 467 -26.52 19.93 1.60
C PRO A 467 -26.48 20.13 0.08
N TYR A 468 -25.35 19.86 -0.56
CA TYR A 468 -25.21 19.93 -2.02
C TYR A 468 -25.47 18.56 -2.66
N GLY A 469 -26.48 18.49 -3.54
CA GLY A 469 -26.74 17.37 -4.44
C GLY A 469 -28.20 17.33 -4.93
N PRO A 470 -28.46 17.10 -6.24
CA PRO A 470 -29.82 17.01 -6.75
C PRO A 470 -30.56 15.79 -6.18
N GLU A 471 -31.85 15.97 -5.82
CA GLU A 471 -32.72 14.90 -5.34
C GLU A 471 -32.82 13.74 -6.33
N ARG A 472 -32.67 12.51 -5.83
CA ARG A 472 -32.78 11.27 -6.60
C ARG A 472 -34.23 11.09 -7.08
N PRO A 473 -34.48 10.74 -8.36
CA PRO A 473 -35.83 10.52 -8.85
C PRO A 473 -36.49 9.30 -8.19
N PRO A 474 -37.83 9.30 -8.00
CA PRO A 474 -38.54 8.24 -7.31
C PRO A 474 -38.51 6.91 -8.11
N PRO A 475 -38.48 5.75 -7.44
CA PRO A 475 -38.52 4.46 -8.11
C PRO A 475 -39.88 4.22 -8.79
N ALA A 476 -39.86 3.71 -10.01
CA ALA A 476 -41.05 3.36 -10.79
C ALA A 476 -41.90 2.27 -10.07
N PRO A 477 -43.24 2.32 -10.20
CA PRO A 477 -44.12 1.39 -9.52
C PRO A 477 -43.98 -0.03 -10.09
N ALA A 478 -43.88 -1.01 -9.18
CA ALA A 478 -43.85 -2.43 -9.50
C ALA A 478 -45.13 -2.85 -10.21
N ALA A 479 -44.98 -3.46 -11.39
CA ALA A 479 -46.08 -4.10 -12.10
C ALA A 479 -46.59 -5.30 -11.28
N THR A 480 -47.82 -5.17 -10.78
CA THR A 480 -48.62 -6.26 -10.23
C THR A 480 -48.94 -7.27 -11.32
N THR A 481 -48.30 -8.45 -11.29
CA THR A 481 -48.76 -9.60 -12.07
C THR A 481 -49.98 -10.20 -11.38
N ALA A 482 -51.14 -9.93 -11.95
CA ALA A 482 -52.40 -10.53 -11.59
C ALA A 482 -52.41 -12.03 -11.93
N THR A 483 -52.89 -12.80 -10.96
CA THR A 483 -53.28 -14.20 -11.05
C THR A 483 -54.30 -14.45 -12.17
N THR A 484 -54.05 -15.46 -13.01
CA THR A 484 -55.09 -16.08 -13.85
C THR A 484 -55.28 -17.53 -13.45
N ASN A 485 -56.35 -17.77 -12.69
CA ASN A 485 -57.01 -19.08 -12.60
C ASN A 485 -57.69 -19.39 -13.95
N GLY A 486 -57.56 -20.61 -14.45
CA GLY A 486 -58.28 -21.07 -15.63
C GLY A 486 -58.16 -22.56 -15.87
N HIS A 487 -59.23 -23.28 -15.55
CA HIS A 487 -59.50 -24.70 -15.83
C HIS A 487 -59.15 -25.16 -17.25
N ARG A 488 -58.51 -26.34 -17.36
CA ARG A 488 -59.16 -27.61 -17.78
C ARG A 488 -58.26 -28.80 -17.50
#